data_AF-A0A1Q4G0H9-F1
#
_entry.id   AF-A0A1Q4G0H9-F1
#
_cell.length_a   1.000
_cell.length_b   1.000
_cell.length_c   1.000
_cell.angle_alpha   90.00
_cell.angle_beta   90.00
_cell.angle_gamma   90.00
#
_symmetry.space_group_name_H-M   'P 1'
#
loop_
_entity.id
_entity.type
_entity.pdbx_description
1 polymer ?
#
loop_
_entity_poly.entity_id
_entity_poly.type
_entity_poly.pdbx_seq_one_letter_code
_entity_poly.pdbx_strand_id
1 'polypeptide(L)'
;MSPVDPQPAPELMAQRFTFANVSSALALAVSVFALAISAYQTRLMQSQARAAVWPYLTQGSTYANDDDTGSFVWLVENNGVGPAKVESVSLALDGKPMRNWKDVLAALGVSGKTQLSLTRLSGEVIPPSLNRETGIPMIRVDSREIASLLQGAQARFRMDICYCSVYDDCWLSRWQASGTQAVARCMAPAVPFED
;
A
#
# COMPACT_ATOMS: atom_id res chain seq x y z
N MET A 1 -56.71 -49.26 -68.68
CA MET A 1 -55.37 -49.64 -68.19
C MET A 1 -54.53 -48.38 -68.17
N SER A 2 -54.11 -47.98 -66.97
CA SER A 2 -53.04 -47.02 -66.61
C SER A 2 -53.20 -45.53 -66.94
N PRO A 3 -52.58 -44.63 -66.16
CA PRO A 3 -52.20 -44.70 -64.75
C PRO A 3 -52.77 -43.53 -63.92
N VAL A 4 -52.90 -43.76 -62.61
CA VAL A 4 -53.11 -42.70 -61.61
C VAL A 4 -51.76 -42.01 -61.40
N ASP A 5 -51.67 -40.71 -61.70
CA ASP A 5 -50.51 -39.90 -61.30
C ASP A 5 -50.56 -39.63 -59.78
N PRO A 6 -49.42 -39.73 -59.07
CA PRO A 6 -49.37 -39.50 -57.64
C PRO A 6 -49.53 -38.02 -57.30
N GLN A 7 -50.31 -37.74 -56.26
CA GLN A 7 -50.44 -36.42 -55.64
C GLN A 7 -49.08 -35.93 -55.10
N PRO A 8 -48.70 -34.66 -55.31
CA PRO A 8 -47.50 -34.10 -54.71
C PRO A 8 -47.64 -33.96 -53.19
N ALA A 9 -46.62 -34.39 -52.45
CA ALA A 9 -46.55 -34.27 -51.00
C ALA A 9 -46.43 -32.79 -50.56
N PRO A 10 -46.98 -32.40 -49.39
CA PRO A 10 -46.92 -31.02 -48.92
C PRO A 10 -45.50 -30.61 -48.50
N GLU A 11 -45.04 -29.45 -48.99
CA GLU A 11 -43.74 -28.85 -48.69
C GLU A 11 -43.61 -28.45 -47.21
N LEU A 12 -42.68 -29.11 -46.49
CA LEU A 12 -42.17 -28.68 -45.19
C LEU A 12 -41.22 -27.46 -45.36
N MET A 13 -41.75 -26.29 -45.73
CA MET A 13 -40.93 -25.09 -45.94
C MET A 13 -41.29 -23.87 -45.07
N ALA A 14 -42.12 -24.03 -44.03
CA ALA A 14 -42.48 -22.91 -43.15
C ALA A 14 -41.75 -22.86 -41.78
N GLN A 15 -40.99 -23.90 -41.38
CA GLN A 15 -40.33 -23.92 -40.07
C GLN A 15 -38.88 -23.38 -40.05
N ARG A 16 -38.22 -23.23 -41.20
CA ARG A 16 -36.77 -22.89 -41.25
C ARG A 16 -36.45 -21.43 -40.89
N PHE A 17 -37.40 -20.50 -41.04
CA PHE A 17 -37.17 -19.08 -40.78
C PHE A 17 -37.22 -18.69 -39.29
N THR A 18 -38.03 -19.38 -38.47
CA THR A 18 -38.16 -19.09 -37.03
C THR A 18 -36.96 -19.59 -36.23
N PHE A 19 -36.44 -20.78 -36.56
CA PHE A 19 -35.26 -21.34 -35.86
C PHE A 19 -33.99 -20.51 -36.07
N ALA A 20 -33.81 -19.87 -37.23
CA ALA A 20 -32.66 -19.02 -37.51
C ALA A 20 -32.65 -17.73 -36.66
N ASN A 21 -33.80 -17.07 -36.51
CA ASN A 21 -33.90 -15.86 -35.70
C ASN A 21 -33.71 -16.17 -34.20
N VAL A 22 -34.22 -17.30 -33.72
CA VAL A 22 -34.03 -17.75 -32.33
C VAL A 22 -32.57 -18.12 -32.07
N SER A 23 -31.90 -18.81 -33.00
CA SER A 23 -30.49 -19.18 -32.83
C SER A 23 -29.57 -17.96 -32.84
N SER A 24 -29.83 -16.97 -33.71
CA SER A 24 -29.09 -15.69 -33.69
C SER A 24 -29.31 -14.92 -32.39
N ALA A 25 -30.53 -14.85 -31.88
CA ALA A 25 -30.83 -14.18 -30.62
C ALA A 25 -30.14 -14.87 -29.42
N LEU A 26 -30.13 -16.21 -29.39
CA LEU A 26 -29.42 -16.99 -28.37
C LEU A 26 -27.91 -16.79 -28.47
N ALA A 27 -27.34 -16.78 -29.68
CA ALA A 27 -25.92 -16.53 -29.88
C ALA A 27 -25.52 -15.13 -29.35
N LEU A 28 -26.31 -14.10 -29.66
CA LEU A 28 -26.10 -12.75 -29.13
C LEU A 28 -26.20 -12.71 -27.60
N ALA A 29 -27.19 -13.39 -27.02
CA ALA A 29 -27.33 -13.47 -25.56
C ALA A 29 -26.10 -14.13 -24.92
N VAL A 30 -25.64 -15.26 -25.46
CA VAL A 30 -24.42 -15.94 -25.01
C VAL A 30 -23.21 -15.02 -25.13
N SER A 31 -23.06 -14.28 -26.24
CA SER A 31 -21.97 -13.31 -26.40
C SER A 31 -22.02 -12.18 -25.38
N VAL A 32 -23.20 -11.64 -25.07
CA VAL A 32 -23.37 -10.60 -24.03
C VAL A 32 -23.04 -11.14 -22.65
N PHE A 33 -23.52 -12.34 -22.31
CA PHE A 33 -23.19 -12.99 -21.03
C PHE A 33 -21.70 -13.30 -20.93
N ALA A 34 -21.07 -13.80 -22.00
CA ALA A 34 -19.64 -14.06 -22.03
C ALA A 34 -18.84 -12.76 -21.78
N LEU A 35 -19.19 -11.65 -22.44
CA LEU A 35 -18.57 -10.34 -22.20
C LEU A 35 -18.77 -9.87 -20.76
N ALA A 36 -19.97 -10.02 -20.20
CA ALA A 36 -20.24 -9.65 -18.80
C ALA A 36 -19.38 -10.46 -17.81
N ILE A 37 -19.27 -11.78 -18.04
CA ILE A 37 -18.43 -12.67 -17.23
C ILE A 37 -16.95 -12.29 -17.38
N SER A 38 -16.46 -12.07 -18.60
CA SER A 38 -15.08 -11.63 -18.83
C SER A 38 -14.77 -10.31 -18.14
N ALA A 39 -15.66 -9.32 -18.22
CA ALA A 39 -15.49 -8.05 -17.52
C ALA A 39 -15.45 -8.23 -15.99
N TYR A 40 -16.29 -9.11 -15.44
CA TYR A 40 -16.27 -9.44 -14.02
C TYR A 40 -14.97 -10.15 -13.60
N GLN A 41 -14.53 -11.13 -14.39
CA GLN A 41 -13.26 -11.83 -14.16
C GLN A 41 -12.07 -10.87 -14.20
N THR A 42 -12.02 -9.96 -15.18
CA THR A 42 -10.96 -8.94 -15.25
C THR A 42 -10.94 -8.06 -14.00
N ARG A 43 -12.09 -7.62 -13.49
CA ARG A 43 -12.16 -6.84 -12.25
C ARG A 43 -11.66 -7.63 -11.04
N LEU A 44 -12.05 -8.90 -10.94
CA LEU A 44 -11.59 -9.78 -9.86
C LEU A 44 -10.06 -9.97 -9.92
N MET A 45 -9.52 -10.22 -11.11
CA MET A 45 -8.07 -10.36 -11.33
C MET A 45 -7.32 -9.08 -10.94
N GLN A 46 -7.84 -7.90 -11.28
CA GLN A 46 -7.25 -6.63 -10.86
C GLN A 46 -7.25 -6.46 -9.34
N SER A 47 -8.35 -6.82 -8.67
CA SER A 47 -8.43 -6.79 -7.21
C SER A 47 -7.44 -7.74 -6.56
N GLN A 48 -7.26 -8.94 -7.11
CA GLN A 48 -6.28 -9.92 -6.63
C GLN A 48 -4.85 -9.40 -6.84
N ALA A 49 -4.56 -8.81 -8.00
CA ALA A 49 -3.25 -8.25 -8.30
C ALA A 49 -2.90 -7.11 -7.32
N ARG A 50 -3.85 -6.23 -6.99
CA ARG A 50 -3.67 -5.15 -5.99
C ARG A 50 -3.44 -5.72 -4.60
N ALA A 51 -4.21 -6.72 -4.18
CA ALA A 51 -4.06 -7.36 -2.88
C ALA A 51 -2.71 -8.10 -2.75
N ALA A 52 -2.21 -8.71 -3.84
CA ALA A 52 -0.93 -9.41 -3.87
C ALA A 52 0.28 -8.47 -3.73
N VAL A 53 0.09 -7.16 -3.91
CA VAL A 53 1.14 -6.14 -3.74
C VAL A 53 0.77 -5.10 -2.68
N TRP A 54 -0.06 -5.49 -1.71
CA TRP A 54 -0.47 -4.59 -0.63
C TRP A 54 0.72 -4.25 0.29
N PRO A 55 1.15 -2.98 0.38
CA PRO A 55 2.19 -2.54 1.30
C PRO A 55 1.59 -2.18 2.67
N TYR A 56 2.34 -2.45 3.74
CA TYR A 56 1.88 -2.16 5.10
C TYR A 56 3.04 -1.66 5.96
N LEU A 57 3.18 -0.33 6.04
CA LEU A 57 4.25 0.30 6.82
C LEU A 57 3.87 0.47 8.28
N THR A 58 4.67 -0.15 9.15
CA THR A 58 4.58 0.01 10.60
C THR A 58 5.80 0.74 11.13
N GLN A 59 5.59 1.48 12.21
CA GLN A 59 6.64 2.21 12.90
C GLN A 59 6.81 1.63 14.29
N GLY A 60 8.05 1.47 14.72
CA GLY A 60 8.38 0.95 16.04
C GLY A 60 9.64 1.60 16.59
N SER A 61 9.87 1.41 17.88
CA SER A 61 11.12 1.81 18.52
C SER A 61 11.62 0.72 19.43
N THR A 62 12.93 0.53 19.43
CA THR A 62 13.63 -0.33 20.38
C THR A 62 14.51 0.54 21.25
N TYR A 63 14.46 0.31 22.56
CA TYR A 63 15.31 0.98 23.55
C TYR A 63 16.03 -0.08 24.37
N ALA A 64 17.35 0.03 24.43
CA ALA A 64 18.19 -0.78 25.28
C ALA A 64 18.88 0.12 26.31
N ASN A 65 18.83 -0.30 27.58
CA ASN A 65 19.46 0.38 28.70
C ASN A 65 20.41 -0.60 29.37
N ASP A 66 21.58 -0.80 28.75
CA ASP A 66 22.70 -1.54 29.34
C ASP A 66 23.59 -0.59 30.14
N ASP A 67 24.27 -1.10 31.18
CA ASP A 67 24.95 -0.29 32.19
C ASP A 67 26.10 0.56 31.62
N ASP A 68 26.69 0.15 30.49
CA ASP A 68 27.77 0.88 29.80
C ASP A 68 27.36 1.49 28.44
N THR A 69 26.29 1.01 27.79
CA THR A 69 25.84 1.52 26.48
C THR A 69 24.31 1.53 26.37
N GLY A 70 23.71 2.73 26.41
CA GLY A 70 22.28 2.88 26.10
C GLY A 70 22.09 3.14 24.61
N SER A 71 21.12 2.47 23.98
CA SER A 71 20.79 2.68 22.57
C SER A 71 19.29 2.87 22.34
N PHE A 72 18.98 3.69 21.35
CA PHE A 72 17.62 3.90 20.87
C PHE A 72 17.60 3.78 19.35
N VAL A 73 16.65 3.01 18.84
CA VAL A 73 16.46 2.83 17.41
C VAL A 73 14.99 3.04 17.08
N TRP A 74 14.69 3.97 16.18
CA TRP A 74 13.38 4.07 15.55
C TRP A 74 13.41 3.32 14.22
N LEU A 75 12.55 2.32 14.06
CA LEU A 75 12.46 1.48 12.87
C LEU A 75 11.17 1.73 12.10
N VAL A 76 11.29 1.64 10.77
CA VAL A 76 10.15 1.53 9.86
C VAL A 76 10.25 0.19 9.15
N GLU A 77 9.16 -0.57 9.18
CA GLU A 77 9.08 -1.91 8.62
C GLU A 77 7.94 -1.99 7.61
N ASN A 78 8.14 -2.72 6.52
CA ASN A 78 7.07 -3.04 5.59
C ASN A 78 6.60 -4.46 5.83
N ASN A 79 5.61 -4.61 6.72
CA ASN A 79 4.98 -5.89 7.03
C ASN A 79 3.93 -6.30 5.98
N GLY A 80 3.88 -5.61 4.84
CA GLY A 80 3.04 -5.95 3.69
C GLY A 80 3.70 -6.98 2.77
N VAL A 81 2.96 -7.35 1.71
CA VAL A 81 3.44 -8.29 0.68
C VAL A 81 4.08 -7.57 -0.52
N GLY A 82 3.75 -6.29 -0.73
CA GLY A 82 4.25 -5.48 -1.84
C GLY A 82 5.19 -4.37 -1.43
N PRO A 83 5.95 -3.79 -2.39
CA PRO A 83 6.82 -2.66 -2.14
C PRO A 83 6.00 -1.41 -1.79
N ALA A 84 6.51 -0.62 -0.85
CA ALA A 84 5.92 0.64 -0.42
C ALA A 84 6.73 1.81 -1.01
N LYS A 85 6.12 2.60 -1.90
CA LYS A 85 6.71 3.85 -2.38
C LYS A 85 6.45 4.94 -1.34
N VAL A 86 7.47 5.44 -0.66
CA VAL A 86 7.30 6.52 0.34
C VAL A 86 7.28 7.86 -0.38
N GLU A 87 6.11 8.49 -0.41
CA GLU A 87 5.90 9.76 -1.11
C GLU A 87 6.24 10.96 -0.22
N SER A 88 5.97 10.86 1.08
CA SER A 88 6.26 11.94 2.02
C SER A 88 6.37 11.46 3.46
N VAL A 89 7.21 12.16 4.21
CA VAL A 89 7.40 11.97 5.65
C VAL A 89 7.30 13.33 6.31
N SER A 90 6.59 13.40 7.43
CA SER A 90 6.56 14.61 8.27
C SER A 90 6.65 14.24 9.74
N LEU A 91 7.48 14.98 10.46
CA LEU A 91 7.65 14.83 11.90
C LEU A 91 7.28 16.15 12.59
N ALA A 92 6.48 16.07 13.64
CA ALA A 92 6.27 17.17 14.56
C ALA A 92 6.61 16.75 15.99
N LEU A 93 7.18 17.67 16.75
CA LEU A 93 7.42 17.54 18.19
C LEU A 93 6.65 18.64 18.91
N ASP A 94 5.76 18.27 19.84
CA ASP A 94 4.85 19.20 20.54
C ASP A 94 4.06 20.11 19.58
N GLY A 95 3.69 19.58 18.41
CA GLY A 95 2.96 20.31 17.37
C GLY A 95 3.82 21.23 16.51
N LYS A 96 5.13 21.37 16.78
CA LYS A 96 6.05 22.11 15.91
C LYS A 96 6.63 21.18 14.83
N PRO A 97 6.50 21.52 13.54
CA PRO A 97 7.09 20.71 12.47
C PRO A 97 8.62 20.75 12.55
N MET A 98 9.25 19.60 12.32
CA MET A 98 10.70 19.40 12.35
C MET A 98 11.17 18.98 10.97
N ARG A 99 12.34 19.47 10.53
CA ARG A 99 12.88 19.17 9.19
C ARG A 99 13.84 17.98 9.16
N ASN A 100 14.56 17.77 10.26
CA ASN A 100 15.66 16.82 10.37
C ASN A 100 15.82 16.38 11.83
N TRP A 101 16.59 15.33 12.08
CA TRP A 101 16.81 14.82 13.44
C TRP A 101 17.61 15.79 14.31
N LYS A 102 18.45 16.65 13.71
CA LYS A 102 19.22 17.66 14.43
C LYS A 102 18.31 18.69 15.10
N ASP A 103 17.27 19.15 14.41
CA ASP A 103 16.26 20.08 14.93
C ASP A 103 15.46 19.45 16.07
N VAL A 104 15.13 18.16 15.95
CA VAL A 104 14.47 17.38 17.00
C VAL A 104 15.34 17.31 18.26
N LEU A 105 16.61 16.93 18.11
CA LEU A 105 17.53 16.81 19.23
C LEU A 105 17.82 18.17 19.89
N ALA A 106 17.94 19.23 19.10
CA ALA A 106 18.08 20.59 19.63
C ALA A 106 16.84 21.02 20.43
N ALA A 107 15.64 20.71 19.94
CA ALA A 107 14.39 20.98 20.65
C ALA A 107 14.23 20.15 21.94
N LEU A 108 14.93 19.01 22.05
CA LEU A 108 15.03 18.19 23.26
C LEU A 108 16.17 18.63 24.20
N GLY A 109 16.92 19.67 23.86
CA GLY A 109 17.99 20.22 24.70
C GLY A 109 19.37 19.58 24.50
N VAL A 110 19.54 18.72 23.50
CA VAL A 110 20.83 18.12 23.18
C VAL A 110 21.70 19.15 22.45
N SER A 111 22.84 19.51 23.05
CA SER A 111 23.78 20.47 22.50
C SER A 111 25.13 19.79 22.27
N GLY A 112 25.51 19.51 21.02
CA GLY A 112 26.79 18.89 20.71
C GLY A 112 26.86 18.19 19.35
N LYS A 113 28.02 17.64 19.01
CA LYS A 113 28.18 16.72 17.89
C LYS A 113 27.88 15.30 18.39
N THR A 114 26.75 14.75 17.97
CA THR A 114 26.39 13.35 18.25
C THR A 114 26.60 12.53 16.99
N GLN A 115 27.14 11.32 17.15
CA GLN A 115 27.12 10.33 16.07
C GLN A 115 25.72 9.77 15.93
N LEU A 116 25.05 10.15 14.85
CA LEU A 116 23.71 9.68 14.49
C LEU A 116 23.83 8.83 13.24
N SER A 117 23.20 7.66 13.24
CA SER A 117 22.98 6.89 12.02
C SER A 117 21.56 7.16 11.55
N LEU A 118 21.44 7.87 10.42
CA LEU A 118 20.18 8.35 9.85
C LEU A 118 19.95 7.71 8.48
N THR A 119 18.69 7.40 8.16
CA THR A 119 18.30 6.86 6.85
C THR A 119 17.11 7.62 6.31
N ARG A 120 17.33 8.35 5.21
CA ARG A 120 16.28 9.07 4.49
C ARG A 120 15.25 8.09 3.96
N LEU A 121 13.99 8.28 4.35
CA LEU A 121 12.88 7.48 3.82
C LEU A 121 12.11 8.18 2.69
N SER A 122 12.13 9.52 2.63
CA SER A 122 11.35 10.24 1.63
C SER A 122 11.86 9.98 0.22
N GLY A 123 10.98 9.49 -0.67
CA GLY A 123 11.30 9.16 -2.05
C GLY A 123 11.87 7.75 -2.26
N GLU A 124 12.07 6.99 -1.18
CA GLU A 124 12.57 5.62 -1.25
C GLU A 124 11.45 4.59 -1.45
N VAL A 125 11.81 3.45 -2.03
CA VAL A 125 10.92 2.29 -2.15
C VAL A 125 11.34 1.23 -1.15
N ILE A 126 10.48 0.99 -0.16
CA ILE A 126 10.72 0.02 0.90
C ILE A 126 10.21 -1.35 0.46
N PRO A 127 11.09 -2.35 0.25
CA PRO A 127 10.66 -3.71 -0.08
C PRO A 127 9.93 -4.36 1.10
N PRO A 128 9.11 -5.40 0.86
CA PRO A 128 8.57 -6.23 1.93
C PRO A 128 9.66 -6.73 2.87
N SER A 129 9.42 -6.59 4.17
CA SER A 129 10.34 -7.10 5.20
C SER A 129 10.36 -8.63 5.15
N LEU A 130 11.53 -9.21 4.93
CA LEU A 130 11.71 -10.67 4.88
C LEU A 130 11.80 -11.29 6.29
N ASN A 131 12.19 -10.48 7.28
CA ASN A 131 12.28 -10.85 8.69
C ASN A 131 12.17 -9.59 9.58
N ARG A 132 12.03 -9.77 10.90
CA ARG A 132 11.98 -8.67 11.89
C ARG A 132 13.31 -7.91 12.07
N GLU A 133 14.36 -8.31 11.36
CA GLU A 133 15.67 -7.65 11.38
C GLU A 133 15.86 -6.70 10.18
N THR A 134 14.93 -6.71 9.22
CA THR A 134 14.96 -5.84 8.02
C THR A 134 14.29 -4.47 8.22
N GLY A 135 13.93 -4.10 9.45
CA GLY A 135 13.45 -2.76 9.74
C GLY A 135 14.49 -1.72 9.38
N ILE A 136 14.09 -0.71 8.62
CA ILE A 136 14.97 0.38 8.21
C ILE A 136 15.05 1.36 9.39
N PRO A 137 16.24 1.57 9.99
CA PRO A 137 16.39 2.51 11.09
C PRO A 137 16.34 3.94 10.55
N MET A 138 15.31 4.70 10.92
CA MET A 138 15.26 6.15 10.65
C MET A 138 16.32 6.89 11.45
N ILE A 139 16.48 6.47 12.71
CA ILE A 139 17.52 6.98 13.60
C ILE A 139 17.99 5.83 14.49
N ARG A 140 19.31 5.65 14.57
CA ARG A 140 19.97 4.88 15.63
C ARG A 140 20.90 5.80 16.39
N VAL A 141 20.79 5.76 17.71
CA VAL A 141 21.64 6.49 18.65
C VAL A 141 22.21 5.52 19.65
N ASP A 142 23.54 5.53 19.80
CA ASP A 142 24.29 4.72 20.76
C ASP A 142 24.86 5.63 21.87
N SER A 143 23.97 6.39 22.50
CA SER A 143 24.26 7.28 23.63
C SER A 143 23.13 7.16 24.63
N ARG A 144 23.45 6.78 25.88
CA ARG A 144 22.47 6.61 26.95
C ARG A 144 21.65 7.87 27.20
N GLU A 145 22.31 9.02 27.22
CA GLU A 145 21.68 10.31 27.48
C GLU A 145 20.61 10.60 26.41
N ILE A 146 20.98 10.51 25.14
CA ILE A 146 20.07 10.81 24.02
C ILE A 146 19.01 9.72 23.86
N ALA A 147 19.38 8.46 24.05
CA ALA A 147 18.45 7.34 24.01
C ALA A 147 17.35 7.50 25.06
N SER A 148 17.69 7.89 26.29
CA SER A 148 16.71 8.14 27.35
C SER A 148 15.80 9.34 27.05
N LEU A 149 16.34 10.39 26.43
CA LEU A 149 15.57 11.56 26.01
C LEU A 149 14.56 11.22 24.89
N LEU A 150 15.00 10.49 23.86
CA LEU A 150 14.14 10.03 22.77
C LEU A 150 13.07 9.07 23.28
N GLN A 151 13.45 8.14 24.17
CA GLN A 151 12.52 7.22 24.82
C GLN A 151 11.46 7.96 25.64
N GLY A 152 11.83 8.98 26.41
CA GLY A 152 10.90 9.81 27.17
C GLY A 152 10.03 10.73 26.30
N ALA A 153 10.51 11.12 25.13
CA ALA A 153 9.81 12.02 24.22
C ALA A 153 8.83 11.31 23.27
N GLN A 154 8.73 9.98 23.28
CA GLN A 154 7.94 9.23 22.31
C GLN A 154 6.49 9.72 22.15
N ALA A 155 5.82 10.02 23.26
CA ALA A 155 4.42 10.47 23.25
C ALA A 155 4.25 11.90 22.69
N ARG A 156 5.34 12.65 22.55
CA ARG A 156 5.36 14.03 22.02
C ARG A 156 5.56 14.06 20.50
N PHE A 157 6.03 12.96 19.91
CA PHE A 157 6.23 12.85 18.47
C PHE A 157 4.90 12.62 17.76
N ARG A 158 4.76 13.26 16.60
CA ARG A 158 3.78 12.91 15.58
C ARG A 158 4.53 12.71 14.27
N MET A 159 4.79 11.46 13.94
CA MET A 159 5.36 11.07 12.65
C MET A 159 4.27 10.52 11.76
N ASP A 160 4.14 11.12 10.59
CA ASP A 160 3.23 10.70 9.54
C ASP A 160 4.06 10.30 8.31
N ILE A 161 3.91 9.04 7.88
CA ILE A 161 4.56 8.49 6.68
C ILE A 161 3.45 8.16 5.70
N CYS A 162 3.40 8.89 4.57
CA CYS A 162 2.49 8.60 3.49
C CYS A 162 3.19 7.82 2.38
N TYR A 163 2.59 6.70 1.99
CA TYR A 163 3.18 5.77 1.04
C TYR A 163 2.10 5.14 0.14
N CYS A 164 2.51 4.67 -1.03
CA CYS A 164 1.61 4.06 -2.01
C CYS A 164 2.13 2.71 -2.52
N SER A 165 1.22 1.87 -3.03
CA SER A 165 1.55 0.66 -3.77
C SER A 165 1.98 1.01 -5.20
N VAL A 166 2.45 0.00 -5.94
CA VAL A 166 2.73 0.12 -7.39
C VAL A 166 1.50 0.48 -8.23
N TYR A 167 0.29 0.29 -7.70
CA TYR A 167 -0.98 0.63 -8.34
C TYR A 167 -1.56 1.98 -7.87
N ASP A 168 -0.74 2.79 -7.18
CA ASP A 168 -1.08 4.13 -6.67
C ASP A 168 -2.24 4.16 -5.66
N ASP A 169 -2.53 3.02 -5.04
CA ASP A 169 -3.33 2.98 -3.82
C ASP A 169 -2.45 3.48 -2.66
N CYS A 170 -2.92 4.44 -1.86
CA CYS A 170 -2.10 5.13 -0.86
C CYS A 170 -2.64 4.98 0.57
N TRP A 171 -1.71 4.98 1.53
CA TRP A 171 -1.99 4.87 2.96
C TRP A 171 -1.12 5.82 3.77
N LEU A 172 -1.61 6.15 4.96
CA LEU A 172 -0.93 6.95 5.97
C LEU A 172 -0.64 6.06 7.19
N SER A 173 0.65 5.91 7.50
CA SER A 173 1.13 5.30 8.74
C SER A 173 1.43 6.41 9.74
N ARG A 174 0.82 6.33 10.93
CA ARG A 174 1.03 7.32 12.00
C ARG A 174 1.77 6.68 13.17
N TRP A 175 2.64 7.46 13.79
CA TRP A 175 3.34 7.05 15.01
C TRP A 175 2.36 6.61 16.10
N GLN A 176 2.63 5.47 16.73
CA GLN A 176 1.84 4.85 17.80
C GLN A 176 0.36 4.57 17.45
N ALA A 177 -0.06 4.70 16.19
CA ALA A 177 -1.39 4.31 15.76
C ALA A 177 -1.43 2.81 15.45
N SER A 178 -2.53 2.16 15.83
CA SER A 178 -2.82 0.81 15.38
C SER A 178 -3.28 0.83 13.92
N GLY A 179 -2.45 0.30 13.02
CA GLY A 179 -2.79 0.17 11.61
C GLY A 179 -2.49 1.39 10.76
N THR A 180 -2.91 1.31 9.49
CA THR A 180 -2.71 2.37 8.50
C THR A 180 -4.04 2.84 7.94
N GLN A 181 -4.12 4.13 7.62
CA GLN A 181 -5.34 4.76 7.12
C GLN A 181 -5.26 4.91 5.59
N ALA A 182 -6.23 4.38 4.85
CA ALA A 182 -6.32 4.61 3.41
C ALA A 182 -6.58 6.10 3.10
N VAL A 183 -5.86 6.63 2.12
CA VAL A 183 -5.97 8.04 1.67
C VAL A 183 -6.06 8.08 0.15
N ALA A 184 -6.72 9.10 -0.40
CA ALA A 184 -6.90 9.23 -1.85
C ALA A 184 -5.57 9.44 -2.60
N ARG A 185 -4.62 10.14 -1.97
CA ARG A 185 -3.25 10.38 -2.45
C ARG A 185 -2.39 10.95 -1.34
N CYS A 186 -1.08 10.85 -1.49
CA CYS A 186 -0.15 11.56 -0.61
C CYS A 186 -0.08 13.05 -0.97
N MET A 187 -0.24 13.90 0.04
CA MET A 187 -0.08 15.35 -0.09
C MET A 187 1.27 15.73 0.50
N ALA A 188 1.99 16.60 -0.20
CA ALA A 188 3.23 17.14 0.32
C ALA A 188 2.96 17.91 1.63
N PRO A 189 3.63 17.58 2.75
CA PRO A 189 3.51 18.33 3.97
C PRO A 189 4.12 19.73 3.79
N ALA A 190 3.67 20.70 4.60
CA ALA A 190 4.21 22.05 4.57
C ALA A 190 5.72 22.08 4.90
N VAL A 191 6.17 21.15 5.74
CA VAL A 191 7.57 20.95 6.09
C VAL A 191 7.87 19.46 5.95
N PRO A 192 8.53 19.02 4.86
CA PRO A 192 8.94 17.64 4.71
C PRO A 192 10.09 17.31 5.67
N PHE A 193 10.09 16.09 6.17
CA PHE A 193 11.21 15.54 6.93
C PHE A 193 12.23 14.95 5.94
N GLU A 194 13.47 15.44 6.02
CA GLU A 194 14.52 15.19 5.01
C GLU A 194 15.48 14.05 5.38
N ASP A 195 15.40 13.53 6.62
CA ASP A 195 16.30 12.51 7.17
C ASP A 195 15.67 11.12 7.32
#